data_AF-A0A1U8HJ95-F1
#
_entry.id   AF-A0A1U8HJ95-F1
#
_cell.length_a   1.000
_cell.length_b   1.000
_cell.length_c   1.000
_cell.angle_alpha   90.00
_cell.angle_beta   90.00
_cell.angle_gamma   90.00
#
_symmetry.space_group_name_H-M   'P 1'
#
loop_
_entity.id
_entity.type
_entity.pdbx_description
1 polymer ?
#
loop_
_entity_poly.entity_id
_entity_poly.type
_entity_poly.pdbx_seq_one_letter_code
_entity_poly.pdbx_strand_id
1 'polypeptide(L)'
;MESLTFLSSPLILRFQPSCPLIPISKMISTNTTLGSVYFLEIACYMGLELGKTKIKRFADGEIYVQLQESVRGCDVFLVQPTCPPANENLMELLIIIDACRRASAKNITALIPYFGYARADRKTQGRESIAAKLVANLITEAGANRVLACDLHSGQSMGYFDIPVDHVYGQPIGGLSCALSCPFFSQVSK
;
A
#
# COMPACT_ATOMS: atom_id res chain seq x y z
N MET A 1 -20.71 -43.65 23.03
CA MET A 1 -19.28 -43.29 23.12
C MET A 1 -18.76 -43.25 21.71
N GLU A 2 -19.02 -42.15 21.01
CA GLU A 2 -18.67 -42.01 19.60
C GLU A 2 -17.30 -41.37 19.43
N SER A 3 -16.57 -42.02 18.54
CA SER A 3 -15.23 -41.79 18.06
C SER A 3 -15.13 -40.57 17.14
N LEU A 4 -13.94 -39.98 17.18
CA LEU A 4 -13.38 -38.94 16.31
C LEU A 4 -13.83 -38.99 14.84
N THR A 5 -14.25 -37.84 14.31
CA THR A 5 -14.05 -37.49 12.89
C THR A 5 -13.38 -36.12 12.79
N PHE A 6 -12.19 -36.15 12.19
CA PHE A 6 -11.48 -34.98 11.66
C PHE A 6 -12.32 -34.38 10.52
N LEU A 7 -12.71 -33.11 10.64
CA LEU A 7 -13.01 -32.26 9.48
C LEU A 7 -12.23 -30.95 9.61
N SER A 8 -11.10 -30.96 8.91
CA SER A 8 -10.35 -29.81 8.42
C SER A 8 -11.29 -28.78 7.78
N SER A 9 -11.48 -27.65 8.46
CA SER A 9 -12.09 -26.45 7.88
C SER A 9 -11.20 -25.27 8.27
N PRO A 10 -10.62 -24.50 7.34
CA PRO A 10 -10.07 -23.21 7.71
C PRO A 10 -11.26 -22.36 8.18
N LEU A 11 -11.10 -21.72 9.34
CA LEU A 11 -12.04 -20.74 9.90
C LEU A 11 -12.23 -19.59 8.90
N ILE A 12 -13.11 -19.78 7.92
CA ILE A 12 -13.74 -18.70 7.18
C ILE A 12 -14.70 -18.09 8.18
N LEU A 13 -14.22 -17.07 8.90
CA LEU A 13 -15.05 -16.15 9.65
C LEU A 13 -16.10 -15.59 8.67
N ARG A 14 -17.29 -16.20 8.66
CA ARG A 14 -18.47 -15.64 8.01
C ARG A 14 -18.86 -14.38 8.78
N PHE A 15 -18.24 -13.26 8.43
CA PHE A 15 -18.77 -11.96 8.78
C PHE A 15 -20.04 -11.75 7.96
N GLN A 16 -21.18 -11.71 8.63
CA GLN A 16 -22.46 -11.40 8.00
C GLN A 16 -22.40 -9.94 7.50
N PRO A 17 -22.61 -9.65 6.21
CA PRO A 17 -22.69 -8.29 5.72
C PRO A 17 -24.10 -7.76 6.04
N SER A 18 -24.32 -7.37 7.28
CA SER A 18 -25.58 -6.79 7.74
C SER A 18 -25.40 -5.30 8.04
N CYS A 19 -24.98 -4.51 7.05
CA CYS A 19 -25.16 -3.05 7.03
C CYS A 19 -25.06 -2.53 5.58
N PRO A 20 -26.14 -1.99 4.98
CA PRO A 20 -26.07 -1.26 3.72
C PRO A 20 -25.68 0.20 4.01
N LEU A 21 -24.58 0.40 4.73
CA LEU A 21 -23.95 1.71 4.88
C LEU A 21 -22.73 1.68 3.98
N ILE A 22 -22.73 2.54 2.96
CA ILE A 22 -21.57 2.79 2.09
C ILE A 22 -20.38 2.97 3.04
N PRO A 23 -19.34 2.12 2.98
CA PRO A 23 -18.21 2.30 3.88
C PRO A 23 -17.59 3.66 3.55
N ILE A 24 -17.58 4.55 4.55
CA ILE A 24 -17.07 5.93 4.42
C ILE A 24 -15.60 5.90 3.96
N SER A 25 -14.91 4.81 4.31
CA SER A 25 -13.55 4.50 3.91
C SER A 25 -13.47 3.24 3.03
N LYS A 26 -12.66 3.28 1.98
CA LYS A 26 -12.38 2.13 1.10
C LYS A 26 -10.90 1.81 1.08
N MET A 27 -10.54 0.55 1.32
CA MET A 27 -9.16 0.10 1.21
C MET A 27 -8.95 -0.58 -0.14
N ILE A 28 -7.98 -0.11 -0.92
CA ILE A 28 -7.63 -0.71 -2.21
C ILE A 28 -6.21 -1.26 -2.10
N SER A 29 -6.08 -2.56 -2.39
CA SER A 29 -4.79 -3.23 -2.49
C SER A 29 -4.39 -3.38 -3.97
N THR A 30 -3.10 -3.25 -4.23
CA THR A 30 -2.56 -3.08 -5.59
C THR A 30 -1.47 -4.11 -5.91
N ASN A 31 -1.42 -5.26 -5.23
CA ASN A 31 -0.55 -6.36 -5.65
C ASN A 31 -1.21 -7.73 -5.44
N THR A 32 -1.39 -8.45 -6.53
CA THR A 32 -2.14 -9.70 -6.61
C THR A 32 -1.34 -10.96 -6.21
N THR A 33 -0.02 -10.90 -6.07
CA THR A 33 0.79 -12.14 -6.11
C THR A 33 1.55 -12.47 -4.83
N LEU A 34 1.98 -11.49 -4.01
CA LEU A 34 2.81 -11.78 -2.82
C LEU A 34 2.37 -11.08 -1.53
N GLY A 35 1.52 -10.05 -1.59
CA GLY A 35 1.11 -9.27 -0.41
C GLY A 35 -0.32 -9.54 0.10
N SER A 36 -1.11 -10.35 -0.61
CA SER A 36 -2.56 -10.53 -0.39
C SER A 36 -2.95 -10.83 1.07
N VAL A 37 -2.17 -11.66 1.77
CA VAL A 37 -2.48 -12.06 3.15
C VAL A 37 -2.36 -10.89 4.14
N TYR A 38 -1.30 -10.08 4.01
CA TYR A 38 -1.08 -8.91 4.87
C TYR A 38 -2.15 -7.84 4.69
N PHE A 39 -2.55 -7.61 3.44
CA PHE A 39 -3.58 -6.62 3.15
C PHE A 39 -4.95 -7.07 3.66
N LEU A 40 -5.23 -8.37 3.61
CA LEU A 40 -6.46 -8.94 4.16
C LEU A 40 -6.51 -8.84 5.68
N GLU A 41 -5.37 -9.06 6.36
CA GLU A 41 -5.26 -8.86 7.81
C GLU A 41 -5.49 -7.40 8.18
N ILE A 42 -4.83 -6.45 7.51
CA ILE A 42 -5.02 -5.01 7.76
C ILE A 42 -6.49 -4.62 7.53
N ALA A 43 -7.09 -5.08 6.43
CA ALA A 43 -8.50 -4.84 6.13
C ALA A 43 -9.41 -5.41 7.23
N CYS A 44 -9.12 -6.62 7.72
CA CYS A 44 -9.84 -7.26 8.81
C CYS A 44 -9.72 -6.48 10.14
N TYR A 45 -8.52 -6.03 10.49
CA TYR A 45 -8.28 -5.18 11.68
C TYR A 45 -9.00 -3.84 11.57
N MET A 46 -9.11 -3.27 10.37
CA MET A 46 -9.83 -2.01 10.12
C MET A 46 -11.35 -2.21 9.97
N GLY A 47 -11.84 -3.44 9.91
CA GLY A 47 -13.25 -3.74 9.61
C GLY A 47 -13.68 -3.28 8.22
N LEU A 48 -12.75 -3.21 7.26
CA LEU A 48 -12.99 -2.76 5.88
C LEU A 48 -12.92 -3.93 4.91
N GLU A 49 -13.67 -3.82 3.82
CA GLU A 49 -13.54 -4.73 2.68
C GLU A 49 -12.51 -4.19 1.68
N LEU A 50 -11.78 -5.11 1.02
CA LEU A 50 -10.88 -4.75 -0.07
C LEU A 50 -11.69 -4.36 -1.31
N GLY A 51 -11.49 -3.13 -1.78
CA GLY A 51 -12.10 -2.62 -3.00
C GLY A 51 -11.63 -3.40 -4.23
N LYS A 52 -12.57 -3.69 -5.13
CA LYS A 52 -12.27 -4.41 -6.38
C LYS A 52 -11.58 -3.50 -7.38
N THR A 53 -10.37 -3.89 -7.78
CA THR A 53 -9.60 -3.23 -8.83
C THR A 53 -9.13 -4.24 -9.87
N LYS A 54 -9.06 -3.80 -11.11
CA LYS A 54 -8.59 -4.60 -12.23
C LYS A 54 -7.29 -4.00 -12.73
N ILE A 55 -6.19 -4.67 -12.43
CA ILE A 55 -4.86 -4.32 -12.90
C ILE A 55 -4.49 -5.29 -14.03
N LYS A 56 -3.99 -4.75 -15.14
CA LYS A 56 -3.49 -5.52 -16.28
C LYS A 56 -2.18 -4.91 -16.76
N ARG A 57 -1.37 -5.74 -17.41
CA ARG A 57 -0.19 -5.29 -18.14
C ARG A 57 -0.42 -5.49 -19.63
N PHE A 58 -0.15 -4.47 -20.42
CA PHE A 58 -0.16 -4.57 -21.88
C PHE A 58 1.09 -5.30 -22.37
N ALA A 59 1.09 -5.74 -23.64
CA ALA A 59 2.22 -6.46 -24.23
C ALA A 59 3.52 -5.64 -24.21
N ASP A 60 3.41 -4.32 -24.24
CA ASP A 60 4.54 -3.39 -24.28
C ASP A 60 5.06 -3.02 -22.86
N GLY A 61 4.46 -3.59 -21.80
CA GLY A 61 4.86 -3.35 -20.42
C GLY A 61 4.13 -2.21 -19.70
N GLU A 62 3.24 -1.49 -20.39
CA GLU A 62 2.40 -0.46 -19.78
C GLU A 62 1.37 -1.05 -18.80
N ILE A 63 1.06 -0.29 -17.75
CA ILE A 63 0.16 -0.72 -16.68
C ILE A 63 -1.22 -0.10 -16.91
N TYR A 64 -2.24 -0.97 -16.95
CA TYR A 64 -3.64 -0.59 -17.00
C TYR A 64 -4.30 -0.81 -15.65
N VAL A 65 -5.04 0.18 -15.18
CA VAL A 65 -5.76 0.14 -13.91
C VAL A 65 -7.20 0.58 -14.15
N GLN A 66 -8.14 -0.19 -13.59
CA GLN A 66 -9.55 0.18 -13.57
C GLN A 66 -10.17 -0.15 -12.21
N LEU A 67 -10.71 0.87 -11.55
CA LEU A 67 -11.56 0.71 -10.36
C LEU A 67 -12.88 0.02 -10.79
N GLN A 68 -13.23 -1.11 -10.15
CA GLN A 68 -14.48 -1.83 -10.45
C GLN A 68 -15.65 -1.36 -9.58
N GLU A 69 -15.41 -0.39 -8.69
CA GLU A 69 -16.39 0.14 -7.75
C GLU A 69 -16.28 1.66 -7.68
N SER A 70 -17.39 2.32 -7.33
CA SER A 70 -17.38 3.77 -7.08
C SER A 70 -16.61 4.07 -5.79
N VAL A 71 -15.74 5.08 -5.86
CA VAL A 71 -15.00 5.66 -4.72
C VAL A 71 -15.37 7.13 -4.48
N ARG A 72 -16.42 7.63 -5.16
CA ARG A 72 -16.83 9.04 -5.08
C ARG A 72 -17.18 9.42 -3.64
N GLY A 73 -16.56 10.50 -3.15
CA GLY A 73 -16.81 11.05 -1.81
C GLY A 73 -16.32 10.17 -0.66
N CYS A 74 -15.66 9.04 -0.94
CA CYS A 74 -15.12 8.13 0.06
C CYS A 74 -13.67 8.49 0.39
N ASP A 75 -13.24 8.11 1.59
CA ASP A 75 -11.85 8.17 2.02
C ASP A 75 -11.13 6.89 1.57
N VAL A 76 -10.19 7.00 0.64
CA VAL A 76 -9.51 5.86 0.02
C VAL A 76 -8.15 5.64 0.69
N PHE A 77 -7.89 4.41 1.11
CA PHE A 77 -6.61 3.95 1.62
C PHE A 77 -5.96 3.04 0.58
N LEU A 78 -4.86 3.49 -0.01
CA LEU A 78 -4.11 2.74 -1.01
C LEU A 78 -2.91 2.10 -0.33
N VAL A 79 -2.80 0.78 -0.36
CA VAL A 79 -1.64 0.09 0.20
C VAL A 79 -0.79 -0.49 -0.91
N GLN A 80 0.39 0.10 -1.10
CA GLN A 80 1.37 -0.39 -2.08
C GLN A 80 2.80 -0.26 -1.55
N PRO A 81 3.51 -1.38 -1.35
CA PRO A 81 4.95 -1.33 -1.18
C PRO A 81 5.62 -1.06 -2.53
N THR A 82 6.68 -0.24 -2.55
CA THR A 82 7.49 0.03 -3.75
C THR A 82 8.76 -0.82 -3.76
N CYS A 83 8.61 -2.10 -3.41
CA CYS A 83 9.67 -3.10 -3.44
C CYS A 83 9.99 -3.55 -4.88
N PRO A 84 11.08 -4.29 -5.16
CA PRO A 84 11.40 -4.76 -6.50
C PRO A 84 10.28 -5.60 -7.13
N PRO A 85 9.85 -5.32 -8.38
CA PRO A 85 10.33 -4.27 -9.29
C PRO A 85 9.83 -2.86 -8.89
N ALA A 86 10.76 -1.99 -8.47
CA ALA A 86 10.42 -0.73 -7.81
C ALA A 86 9.67 0.23 -8.73
N ASN A 87 10.11 0.35 -9.99
CA ASN A 87 9.54 1.30 -10.94
C ASN A 87 8.12 0.91 -11.33
N GLU A 88 7.87 -0.37 -11.55
CA GLU A 88 6.54 -0.88 -11.91
C GLU A 88 5.57 -0.66 -10.75
N ASN A 89 5.96 -1.04 -9.53
CA ASN A 89 5.13 -0.87 -8.35
C ASN A 89 4.87 0.61 -8.02
N LEU A 90 5.86 1.49 -8.28
CA LEU A 90 5.69 2.93 -8.17
C LEU A 90 4.70 3.46 -9.21
N MET A 91 4.87 3.10 -10.48
CA MET A 91 3.95 3.53 -11.55
C MET A 91 2.53 3.03 -11.31
N GLU A 92 2.37 1.80 -10.84
CA GLU A 92 1.08 1.24 -10.45
C GLU A 92 0.41 2.08 -9.34
N LEU A 93 1.14 2.44 -8.29
CA LEU A 93 0.64 3.31 -7.22
C LEU A 93 0.18 4.67 -7.78
N LEU A 94 1.00 5.31 -8.62
CA LEU A 94 0.69 6.62 -9.20
C LEU A 94 -0.57 6.58 -10.07
N ILE A 95 -0.72 5.55 -10.91
CA ILE A 95 -1.89 5.38 -11.78
C ILE A 95 -3.16 5.14 -10.94
N ILE A 96 -3.06 4.40 -9.83
CA ILE A 96 -4.21 4.13 -8.95
C ILE A 96 -4.63 5.39 -8.18
N ILE A 97 -3.67 6.19 -7.71
CA ILE A 97 -3.94 7.50 -7.11
C ILE A 97 -4.67 8.39 -8.12
N ASP A 98 -4.17 8.51 -9.35
CA ASP A 98 -4.81 9.31 -10.40
C ASP A 98 -6.22 8.80 -10.72
N ALA A 99 -6.42 7.48 -10.83
CA ALA A 99 -7.73 6.88 -11.03
C ALA A 99 -8.72 7.22 -9.89
N CYS A 100 -8.27 7.17 -8.63
CA CYS A 100 -9.10 7.52 -7.47
C CYS A 100 -9.45 9.01 -7.45
N ARG A 101 -8.48 9.88 -7.78
CA ARG A 101 -8.66 11.33 -7.85
C ARG A 101 -9.68 11.69 -8.93
N ARG A 102 -9.56 11.12 -10.13
CA ARG A 102 -10.51 11.32 -11.24
C ARG A 102 -11.89 10.74 -10.94
N ALA A 103 -11.96 9.66 -10.16
CA ALA A 103 -13.21 9.10 -9.64
C ALA A 103 -13.83 9.92 -8.49
N SER A 104 -13.26 11.08 -8.15
CA SER A 104 -13.74 12.01 -7.12
C SER A 104 -13.71 11.42 -5.70
N ALA A 105 -12.67 10.65 -5.38
CA ALA A 105 -12.37 10.31 -3.99
C ALA A 105 -12.22 11.59 -3.15
N LYS A 106 -12.69 11.56 -1.90
CA LYS A 106 -12.65 12.73 -1.01
C LYS A 106 -11.23 12.94 -0.48
N ASN A 107 -10.64 11.87 0.05
CA ASN A 107 -9.27 11.83 0.51
C ASN A 107 -8.61 10.56 -0.01
N ILE A 108 -7.34 10.64 -0.38
CA ILE A 108 -6.50 9.52 -0.81
C ILE A 108 -5.30 9.46 0.11
N THR A 109 -5.23 8.41 0.93
CA THR A 109 -4.11 8.14 1.83
C THR A 109 -3.27 7.02 1.24
N ALA A 110 -2.01 7.31 0.91
CA ALA A 110 -1.07 6.31 0.41
C ALA A 110 -0.31 5.68 1.57
N LEU A 111 -0.60 4.41 1.86
CA LEU A 111 0.15 3.56 2.78
C LEU A 111 1.29 2.90 2.00
N ILE A 112 2.53 3.30 2.31
CA ILE A 112 3.76 2.84 1.65
C ILE A 112 4.62 2.14 2.70
N PRO A 113 4.43 0.82 2.93
CA PRO A 113 5.20 0.07 3.92
C PRO A 113 6.70 0.07 3.65
N TYR A 114 7.07 0.13 2.37
CA TYR A 114 8.46 0.24 1.94
C TYR A 114 8.57 1.36 0.92
N PHE A 115 9.29 2.43 1.29
CA PHE A 115 9.55 3.57 0.41
C PHE A 115 10.80 3.31 -0.44
N GLY A 116 10.58 3.00 -1.71
CA GLY A 116 11.61 2.82 -2.72
C GLY A 116 12.35 4.14 -2.96
N TYR A 117 13.58 4.05 -3.45
CA TYR A 117 14.49 5.19 -3.62
C TYR A 117 14.88 5.94 -2.33
N ALA A 118 14.46 5.47 -1.14
CA ALA A 118 14.77 6.11 0.14
C ALA A 118 16.28 6.24 0.44
N ARG A 119 17.13 5.43 -0.18
CA ARG A 119 18.60 5.51 -0.04
C ARG A 119 19.23 6.65 -0.85
N ALA A 120 18.48 7.24 -1.77
CA ALA A 120 18.88 8.38 -2.60
C ALA A 120 18.22 9.67 -2.10
N ASP A 121 18.32 9.91 -0.80
CA ASP A 121 17.77 11.06 -0.06
C ASP A 121 18.71 12.28 -0.06
N ARG A 122 20.01 12.07 -0.27
CA ARG A 122 21.00 13.15 -0.35
C ARG A 122 21.93 13.00 -1.55
N LYS A 123 22.54 14.11 -1.95
CA LYS A 123 23.65 14.11 -2.89
C LYS A 123 24.92 13.71 -2.16
N THR A 124 25.58 12.66 -2.63
CA THR A 124 26.92 12.24 -2.18
C THR A 124 27.99 12.88 -3.05
N GLN A 125 27.70 13.11 -4.33
CA GLN A 125 28.58 13.78 -5.29
C GLN A 125 27.85 14.91 -6.05
N GLY A 126 28.63 15.78 -6.69
CA GLY A 126 28.09 16.82 -7.57
C GLY A 126 27.33 16.22 -8.75
N ARG A 127 26.20 16.83 -9.13
CA ARG A 127 25.32 16.42 -10.25
C ARG A 127 24.54 15.11 -10.05
N GLU A 128 24.41 14.63 -8.82
CA GLU A 128 23.50 13.54 -8.49
C GLU A 128 22.05 14.02 -8.30
N SER A 129 21.10 13.13 -8.54
CA SER A 129 19.67 13.35 -8.26
C SER A 129 19.34 13.01 -6.81
N ILE A 130 18.32 13.67 -6.27
CA ILE A 130 17.69 13.28 -5.00
C ILE A 130 16.40 12.54 -5.37
N ALA A 131 16.55 11.25 -5.69
CA ALA A 131 15.44 10.45 -6.23
C ALA A 131 14.30 10.29 -5.20
N ALA A 132 14.60 10.24 -3.90
CA ALA A 132 13.58 10.20 -2.85
C ALA A 132 12.64 11.43 -2.92
N LYS A 133 13.18 12.64 -3.13
CA LYS A 133 12.39 13.87 -3.28
C LYS A 133 11.60 13.87 -4.60
N LEU A 134 12.19 13.38 -5.68
CA LEU A 134 11.48 13.24 -6.96
C LEU A 134 10.24 12.33 -6.80
N VAL A 135 10.41 11.17 -6.18
CA VAL A 135 9.30 10.22 -5.95
C VAL A 135 8.24 10.81 -5.02
N ALA A 136 8.65 11.49 -3.95
CA ALA A 136 7.72 12.18 -3.05
C ALA A 136 6.87 13.23 -3.78
N ASN A 137 7.49 14.02 -4.67
CA ASN A 137 6.79 14.99 -5.50
C ASN A 137 5.80 14.30 -6.46
N LEU A 138 6.19 13.19 -7.10
CA LEU A 138 5.30 12.46 -8.00
C LEU A 138 4.05 11.92 -7.28
N ILE A 139 4.21 11.37 -6.06
CA ILE A 139 3.08 10.88 -5.25
C ILE A 139 2.15 12.04 -4.86
N THR A 140 2.73 13.18 -4.49
CA THR A 140 1.98 14.38 -4.13
C THR A 140 1.20 14.92 -5.33
N GLU A 141 1.85 15.05 -6.49
CA GLU A 141 1.24 15.57 -7.73
C GLU A 141 0.19 14.63 -8.33
N ALA A 142 0.37 13.31 -8.20
CA ALA A 142 -0.65 12.33 -8.59
C ALA A 142 -1.97 12.59 -7.84
N GLY A 143 -1.88 13.12 -6.61
CA GLY A 143 -3.03 13.57 -5.82
C GLY A 143 -3.22 12.81 -4.50
N ALA A 144 -2.16 12.27 -3.92
CA ALA A 144 -2.22 11.79 -2.55
C ALA A 144 -2.45 12.97 -1.58
N ASN A 145 -3.35 12.81 -0.62
CA ASN A 145 -3.63 13.81 0.40
C ASN A 145 -2.79 13.60 1.68
N ARG A 146 -2.41 12.35 1.93
CA ARG A 146 -1.61 11.93 3.10
C ARG A 146 -0.77 10.72 2.73
N VAL A 147 0.41 10.61 3.32
CA VAL A 147 1.27 9.43 3.19
C VAL A 147 1.48 8.81 4.55
N LEU A 148 1.36 7.49 4.65
CA LEU A 148 1.81 6.73 5.81
C LEU A 148 2.97 5.85 5.36
N ALA A 149 4.14 6.04 5.94
CA ALA A 149 5.34 5.29 5.60
C ALA A 149 5.87 4.52 6.82
N CYS A 150 6.37 3.31 6.60
CA CYS A 150 7.04 2.53 7.64
C CYS A 150 8.56 2.55 7.41
N ASP A 151 9.32 2.75 8.48
CA ASP A 151 10.79 2.64 8.52
C ASP A 151 11.50 3.35 7.35
N LEU A 152 11.25 4.65 7.20
CA LEU A 152 11.99 5.51 6.28
C LEU A 152 13.50 5.42 6.60
N HIS A 153 14.31 5.24 5.56
CA HIS A 153 15.77 5.16 5.67
C HIS A 153 16.37 6.34 6.45
N SER A 154 15.78 7.52 6.28
CA SER A 154 16.15 8.74 6.97
C SER A 154 14.88 9.48 7.35
N GLY A 155 14.76 9.92 8.61
CA GLY A 155 13.64 10.73 9.07
C GLY A 155 13.52 12.07 8.34
N GLN A 156 14.60 12.54 7.71
CA GLN A 156 14.58 13.75 6.88
C GLN A 156 13.72 13.58 5.62
N SER A 157 13.51 12.34 5.17
CA SER A 157 12.65 12.04 4.01
C SER A 157 11.20 12.48 4.21
N MET A 158 10.74 12.61 5.46
CA MET A 158 9.41 13.17 5.76
C MET A 158 9.27 14.60 5.24
N GLY A 159 10.35 15.39 5.28
CA GLY A 159 10.37 16.77 4.77
C GLY A 159 10.36 16.88 3.23
N TYR A 160 10.36 15.76 2.50
CA TYR A 160 10.22 15.77 1.05
C TYR A 160 8.77 15.84 0.58
N PHE A 161 7.81 15.49 1.43
CA PHE A 161 6.41 15.58 1.08
C PHE A 161 5.86 16.94 1.51
N ASP A 162 5.12 17.57 0.61
CA ASP A 162 4.40 18.83 0.91
C ASP A 162 3.03 18.55 1.55
N ILE A 163 2.69 17.27 1.74
CA ILE A 163 1.48 16.72 2.37
C ILE A 163 1.82 16.07 3.72
N PRO A 164 0.84 15.92 4.64
CA PRO A 164 1.09 15.27 5.92
C PRO A 164 1.63 13.84 5.73
N VAL A 165 2.72 13.53 6.44
CA VAL A 165 3.34 12.21 6.47
C VAL A 165 3.32 11.66 7.88
N ASP A 166 2.74 10.48 8.04
CA ASP A 166 2.81 9.71 9.27
C ASP A 166 3.90 8.65 9.12
N HIS A 167 4.98 8.79 9.90
CA HIS A 167 6.06 7.81 9.93
C HIS A 167 5.85 6.83 11.09
N VAL A 168 5.57 5.59 10.75
CA VAL A 168 5.41 4.51 11.72
C VAL A 168 6.75 3.80 11.87
N TYR A 169 7.23 3.71 13.10
CA TYR A 169 8.43 2.96 13.43
C TYR A 169 8.07 1.50 13.64
N GLY A 170 8.64 0.61 12.84
CA GLY A 170 8.54 -0.82 13.02
C GLY A 170 9.35 -1.24 14.24
N GLN A 171 8.76 -1.20 15.43
CA GLN A 171 9.35 -1.94 16.55
C GLN A 171 9.14 -3.44 16.30
N PRO A 172 10.18 -4.29 16.42
CA PRO A 172 10.00 -5.72 16.29
C PRO A 172 9.08 -6.20 17.41
N ILE A 173 7.83 -6.53 17.06
CA ILE A 173 6.92 -7.23 17.96
C ILE A 173 7.49 -8.64 18.06
N GLY A 174 8.17 -8.93 19.17
CA GLY A 174 8.78 -10.23 19.43
C GLY A 174 7.76 -11.35 19.25
N GLY A 175 7.84 -12.06 18.13
CA GLY A 175 7.09 -13.29 17.85
C GLY A 175 6.14 -13.27 16.64
N LEU A 176 5.75 -12.12 16.10
CA LEU A 176 4.84 -12.05 14.94
C LEU A 176 5.47 -11.22 13.83
N SER A 177 6.15 -11.93 12.94
CA SER A 177 6.94 -11.30 11.92
C SER A 177 6.13 -10.89 10.69
N CYS A 178 5.60 -9.67 10.75
CA CYS A 178 5.18 -8.94 9.56
C CYS A 178 6.39 -8.64 8.63
N ALA A 179 7.61 -8.66 9.18
CA ALA A 179 8.88 -8.39 8.49
C ALA A 179 9.47 -9.61 7.73
N LEU A 180 9.08 -10.86 8.04
CA LEU A 180 9.70 -12.08 7.48
C LEU A 180 9.06 -12.53 6.17
N SER A 181 7.91 -12.00 5.80
CA SER A 181 7.23 -12.36 4.56
C SER A 181 7.60 -11.51 3.37
N CYS A 182 8.17 -10.33 3.60
CA CYS A 182 8.85 -9.59 2.56
C CYS A 182 10.32 -10.02 2.59
N PRO A 183 10.78 -10.96 1.72
CA PRO A 183 12.18 -11.40 1.70
C PRO A 183 13.16 -10.22 1.51
N PHE A 184 12.66 -9.09 0.99
CA PHE A 184 13.42 -7.87 0.76
C PHE A 184 13.68 -7.03 2.02
N PHE A 185 12.79 -7.04 3.03
CA PHE A 185 12.97 -6.25 4.25
C PHE A 185 14.21 -6.71 5.05
N SER A 186 14.53 -8.02 5.01
CA SER A 186 15.73 -8.58 5.65
C SER A 186 17.06 -8.15 5.01
N GLN A 187 17.04 -7.71 3.74
CA GLN A 187 18.24 -7.26 3.03
C GLN A 187 18.49 -5.75 3.17
N VAL A 188 17.49 -4.98 3.63
CA VAL A 188 17.60 -3.52 3.72
C VAL A 188 18.08 -3.06 5.10
N SER A 189 17.94 -3.90 6.14
CA SER A 189 18.39 -3.64 7.51
C SER A 189 19.86 -3.94 7.80
N LYS A 190 20.69 -4.15 6.75
CA LYS A 190 22.15 -4.27 6.85
C LYS A 190 22.84 -3.17 6.07
#